data_AF-A0A9D8FD53-F1
#
_entry.id   AF-A0A9D8FD53-F1
#
_cell.length_a   1.000
_cell.length_b   1.000
_cell.length_c   1.000
_cell.angle_alpha   90.00
_cell.angle_beta   90.00
_cell.angle_gamma   90.00
#
_symmetry.space_group_name_H-M   'P 1'
#
loop_
_entity.id
_entity.type
_entity.pdbx_description
1 polymer ?
#
loop_
_entity_poly.entity_id
_entity_poly.type
_entity_poly.pdbx_seq_one_letter_code
_entity_poly.pdbx_strand_id
1 'polypeptide(L)'
;MKSAYELAMERLSKSAPTVKLTEEQKKRLAEVESECKARIADREIFLQGEMAKAMAKGDVEAFTQFEKQLVSDRKSIQAELEEKKEAIRKSH
;
A
#
# COMPACT_ATOMS: atom_id res chain seq x y z
N MET A 1 -6.33 30.43 -5.03
CA MET A 1 -6.21 30.04 -3.61
C MET A 1 -5.23 28.90 -3.54
N LYS A 2 -4.16 29.02 -2.75
CA LYS A 2 -3.20 27.92 -2.57
C LYS A 2 -3.82 26.86 -1.66
N SER A 3 -3.61 25.59 -1.97
CA SER A 3 -4.13 24.46 -1.17
C SER A 3 -3.46 24.45 0.20
N ALA A 4 -4.18 24.00 1.24
CA ALA A 4 -3.63 23.84 2.59
C ALA A 4 -2.37 22.95 2.61
N TYR A 5 -2.25 22.04 1.64
CA TYR A 5 -1.10 21.19 1.42
C TYR A 5 0.16 21.98 1.00
N GLU A 6 0.01 22.95 0.08
CA GLU A 6 1.11 23.79 -0.41
C GLU A 6 1.66 24.68 0.71
N LEU A 7 0.78 25.21 1.56
CA LEU A 7 1.17 26.06 2.70
C LEU A 7 1.90 25.27 3.79
N ALA A 8 1.48 24.01 4.03
CA ALA A 8 2.15 23.13 4.99
C ALA A 8 3.56 22.75 4.53
N MET A 9 3.74 22.55 3.22
CA MET A 9 5.03 22.22 2.63
C MET A 9 6.00 23.40 2.64
N GLU A 10 5.51 24.62 2.43
CA GLU A 10 6.31 25.84 2.53
C GLU A 10 6.97 26.01 3.91
N ARG A 11 6.26 25.63 4.99
CA ARG A 11 6.76 25.70 6.37
C ARG A 11 7.78 24.62 6.71
N LEU A 12 7.57 23.39 6.25
CA LEU A 12 8.48 22.27 6.45
C LEU A 12 9.85 22.48 5.76
N SER A 13 9.83 23.29 4.71
CA SER A 13 10.95 23.52 3.80
C SER A 13 12.05 24.47 4.34
N LYS A 14 11.85 25.05 5.54
CA LYS A 14 12.74 26.05 6.17
C LYS A 14 13.66 25.51 7.28
N SER A 15 13.48 24.28 7.77
CA SER A 15 14.12 23.82 9.02
C SER A 15 15.14 22.67 8.90
N ALA A 16 15.35 22.09 7.71
CA ALA A 16 16.39 21.09 7.44
C ALA A 16 16.64 20.98 5.92
N PRO A 17 17.79 20.45 5.45
CA PRO A 17 17.91 19.97 4.08
C PRO A 17 17.02 18.72 3.94
N THR A 18 15.72 18.95 3.89
CA THR A 18 14.73 17.96 3.50
C THR A 18 14.96 17.73 2.02
N VAL A 19 15.19 16.49 1.62
CA VAL A 19 15.00 16.09 0.22
C VAL A 19 13.55 16.44 -0.11
N LYS A 20 13.33 17.61 -0.73
CA LYS A 20 11.99 18.11 -1.01
C LYS A 20 11.45 17.26 -2.14
N LEU A 21 10.54 16.34 -1.83
CA LEU A 21 9.80 15.62 -2.85
C LEU A 21 8.99 16.63 -3.67
N THR A 22 9.08 16.52 -4.99
CA THR A 22 8.27 17.32 -5.90
C THR A 22 6.79 16.99 -5.70
N GLU A 23 5.90 17.91 -6.07
CA GLU A 23 4.45 17.67 -6.02
C GLU A 23 4.07 16.44 -6.86
N GLU A 24 4.79 16.20 -7.96
CA GLU A 24 4.62 15.01 -8.78
C GLU A 24 5.06 13.73 -8.05
N GLN A 25 6.21 13.72 -7.36
CA GLN A 25 6.62 12.59 -6.54
C GLN A 25 5.62 12.28 -5.43
N LYS A 26 5.10 13.29 -4.75
CA LYS A 26 4.06 13.13 -3.71
C LYS A 26 2.77 12.54 -4.27
N LYS A 27 2.33 13.03 -5.44
CA LYS A 27 1.16 12.50 -6.15
C LYS A 27 1.35 11.03 -6.51
N ARG A 28 2.50 10.68 -7.11
CA ARG A 28 2.85 9.31 -7.47
C ARG A 28 2.91 8.39 -6.24
N LEU A 29 3.47 8.86 -5.12
CA LEU A 29 3.50 8.09 -3.87
C LEU A 29 2.08 7.79 -3.36
N ALA A 30 1.20 8.80 -3.34
CA ALA A 30 -0.19 8.62 -2.93
C ALA A 30 -0.97 7.69 -3.87
N GLU A 31 -0.74 7.79 -5.17
CA GLU A 31 -1.36 6.90 -6.17
C GLU A 31 -0.93 5.44 -5.95
N VAL A 32 0.37 5.17 -5.80
CA VAL A 32 0.88 3.81 -5.56
C VAL A 32 0.40 3.26 -4.21
N GLU A 33 0.36 4.07 -3.16
CA GLU A 33 -0.20 3.67 -1.86
C GLU A 33 -1.69 3.28 -1.99
N SER A 34 -2.47 4.07 -2.72
CA SER A 34 -3.89 3.77 -2.98
C SER A 34 -4.07 2.50 -3.80
N GLU A 35 -3.25 2.30 -4.83
CA GLU A 35 -3.28 1.10 -5.68
C GLU A 35 -2.95 -0.16 -4.87
N CYS A 36 -1.88 -0.13 -4.07
CA CYS A 36 -1.50 -1.27 -3.23
C CYS A 36 -2.57 -1.57 -2.16
N LYS A 37 -3.18 -0.52 -1.58
CA LYS A 37 -4.29 -0.70 -0.63
C LYS A 37 -5.51 -1.36 -1.29
N ALA A 38 -5.87 -0.94 -2.51
CA ALA A 38 -6.95 -1.56 -3.27
C ALA A 38 -6.66 -3.04 -3.56
N ARG A 39 -5.44 -3.35 -4.05
CA ARG A 39 -5.00 -4.73 -4.31
C ARG A 39 -5.07 -5.62 -3.06
N ILE A 40 -4.66 -5.09 -1.90
CA ILE A 40 -4.77 -5.81 -0.63
C ILE A 40 -6.24 -6.06 -0.28
N ALA A 41 -7.10 -5.06 -0.38
CA ALA A 41 -8.53 -5.19 -0.07
C ALA A 41 -9.22 -6.23 -0.98
N ASP A 42 -8.96 -6.19 -2.29
CA ASP A 42 -9.50 -7.17 -3.24
C ASP A 42 -9.06 -8.60 -2.88
N ARG A 43 -7.79 -8.76 -2.51
CA ARG A 43 -7.24 -10.07 -2.14
C ARG A 43 -7.80 -10.58 -0.82
N GLU A 44 -7.98 -9.69 0.15
CA GLU A 44 -8.64 -9.99 1.42
C GLU A 44 -10.07 -10.48 1.20
N ILE A 45 -10.87 -9.73 0.45
CA ILE A 45 -12.28 -10.07 0.17
C ILE A 45 -12.37 -11.44 -0.52
N PHE A 46 -11.54 -11.66 -1.53
CA PHE A 46 -11.51 -12.93 -2.25
C PHE A 46 -11.18 -14.11 -1.33
N LEU A 47 -10.06 -14.03 -0.60
CA LEU A 47 -9.61 -15.13 0.26
C LEU A 47 -10.52 -15.34 1.47
N GLN A 48 -11.13 -14.30 2.02
CA GLN A 48 -12.16 -14.43 3.06
C GLN A 48 -13.36 -15.22 2.55
N GLY A 49 -13.78 -15.00 1.30
CA GLY A 49 -14.83 -15.79 0.65
C GLY A 49 -14.45 -17.27 0.52
N GLU A 50 -13.22 -17.56 0.10
CA GLU A 50 -12.73 -18.94 0.00
C GLU A 50 -12.57 -19.63 1.37
N MET A 51 -12.09 -18.89 2.38
CA MET A 51 -12.02 -19.37 3.76
C MET A 51 -13.41 -19.70 4.32
N ALA A 52 -14.41 -18.87 4.05
CA ALA A 52 -15.79 -19.14 4.47
C ALA A 52 -16.35 -20.40 3.81
N LYS A 53 -16.07 -20.61 2.51
CA LYS A 53 -16.44 -21.84 1.79
C LYS A 53 -15.72 -23.07 2.35
N ALA A 54 -14.44 -22.96 2.69
CA ALA A 54 -13.66 -24.04 3.30
C ALA A 54 -14.21 -24.42 4.68
N MET A 55 -14.50 -23.43 5.52
CA MET A 55 -15.14 -23.66 6.83
C MET A 55 -16.52 -24.33 6.69
N ALA A 56 -17.35 -23.89 5.74
CA ALA A 56 -18.65 -24.52 5.50
C ALA A 56 -18.56 -25.99 5.07
N LYS A 57 -17.44 -26.39 4.46
CA LYS A 57 -17.14 -27.77 4.06
C LYS A 57 -16.41 -28.58 5.13
N GLY A 58 -16.02 -27.96 6.24
CA GLY A 58 -15.17 -28.59 7.26
C GLY A 58 -13.71 -28.81 6.81
N ASP A 59 -13.29 -28.15 5.73
CA ASP A 59 -11.95 -28.28 5.16
C ASP A 59 -10.96 -27.33 5.86
N VAL A 60 -10.47 -27.80 7.02
CA VAL A 60 -9.53 -27.04 7.87
C VAL A 60 -8.17 -26.85 7.19
N GLU A 61 -7.77 -27.80 6.34
CA GLU A 61 -6.52 -27.71 5.61
C GLU A 61 -6.56 -26.56 4.59
N ALA A 62 -7.61 -26.52 3.76
CA ALA A 62 -7.81 -25.43 2.80
C ALA A 62 -7.92 -24.06 3.49
N PHE A 63 -8.66 -23.98 4.60
CA PHE A 63 -8.73 -22.74 5.39
C PHE A 63 -7.34 -22.26 5.82
N THR A 64 -6.53 -23.15 6.40
CA THR A 64 -5.18 -22.82 6.86
C THR A 64 -4.26 -22.41 5.71
N GLN A 65 -4.41 -23.05 4.54
CA GLN A 65 -3.67 -22.66 3.34
C GLN A 65 -4.06 -21.27 2.85
N PHE A 66 -5.35 -20.94 2.82
CA PHE A 66 -5.83 -19.60 2.44
C PHE A 66 -5.39 -18.51 3.42
N GLU A 67 -5.36 -18.80 4.72
CA GLU A 67 -4.84 -17.86 5.73
C GLU A 67 -3.34 -17.58 5.50
N LYS A 68 -2.54 -18.62 5.30
CA LYS A 68 -1.10 -18.48 4.96
C LYS A 68 -0.90 -17.70 3.67
N GLN A 69 -1.72 -17.98 2.66
CA GLN A 69 -1.70 -17.27 1.39
C GLN A 69 -1.97 -15.77 1.58
N LEU A 70 -2.99 -15.42 2.37
CA LEU A 70 -3.33 -14.02 2.64
C LEU A 70 -2.17 -13.27 3.31
N VAL A 71 -1.52 -13.89 4.30
CA VAL A 71 -0.37 -13.30 4.98
C VAL A 71 0.80 -13.11 4.00
N SER A 72 1.07 -14.09 3.15
CA SER A 72 2.12 -14.01 2.12
C SER A 72 1.84 -12.88 1.13
N ASP A 73 0.60 -12.81 0.62
CA ASP A 73 0.22 -11.81 -0.39
C ASP A 73 0.31 -10.39 0.17
N ARG A 74 -0.15 -10.15 1.40
CA ARG A 74 0.01 -8.86 2.08
C ARG A 74 1.48 -8.46 2.19
N LYS A 75 2.36 -9.39 2.59
CA LYS A 75 3.80 -9.12 2.71
C LYS A 75 4.43 -8.77 1.37
N SER A 76 4.11 -9.52 0.32
CA SER A 76 4.62 -9.25 -1.02
C SER A 76 4.16 -7.88 -1.55
N ILE A 77 2.88 -7.55 -1.41
CA ILE A 77 2.34 -6.25 -1.86
C ILE A 77 2.96 -5.09 -1.06
N GLN A 78 3.17 -5.27 0.25
CA GLN A 78 3.83 -4.27 1.09
C GLN A 78 5.31 -4.07 0.68
N ALA A 79 6.01 -5.14 0.34
CA ALA A 79 7.39 -5.05 -0.15
C ALA A 79 7.47 -4.34 -1.50
N GLU A 80 6.58 -4.68 -2.44
CA GLU A 80 6.44 -3.97 -3.73
C GLU A 80 6.12 -2.49 -3.53
N LEU A 81 5.26 -2.16 -2.57
CA LEU A 81 4.93 -0.77 -2.24
C LEU A 81 6.17 0.00 -1.79
N GLU A 82 6.95 -0.54 -0.87
CA GLU A 82 8.16 0.14 -0.38
C GLU A 82 9.22 0.28 -1.48
N GLU A 83 9.39 -0.74 -2.34
CA GLU A 83 10.29 -0.65 -3.50
C GLU A 83 9.87 0.46 -4.48
N LYS A 84 8.57 0.53 -4.82
CA LYS A 84 8.03 1.58 -5.69
C LYS A 84 8.18 2.96 -5.06
N LYS A 85 7.94 3.08 -3.75
CA LYS A 85 8.11 4.36 -3.02
C LYS A 85 9.57 4.81 -3.04
N GLU A 86 10.51 3.91 -2.82
CA GLU A 86 11.94 4.20 -2.93
C GLU A 86 12.35 4.60 -4.36
N ALA A 87 11.84 3.93 -5.38
CA ALA A 87 12.08 4.29 -6.78
C ALA A 87 11.57 5.71 -7.09
N ILE A 88 10.36 6.07 -6.62
CA ILE A 88 9.80 7.42 -6.80
C ILE A 88 10.65 8.47 -6.05
N ARG A 89 11.15 8.16 -4.86
CA ARG A 89 12.02 9.08 -4.10
C ARG A 89 13.37 9.29 -4.80
N LYS A 90 13.89 8.28 -5.49
CA LYS A 90 15.17 8.30 -6.22
C LYS A 90 15.04 8.82 -7.66
N SER A 91 13.83 8.92 -8.21
CA SER A 91 13.62 9.51 -9.53
C SER A 91 13.85 11.02 -9.45
N HIS A 92 14.88 11.50 -10.14
CA HIS A 92 15.25 12.92 -10.25
C HIS A 92 14.31 13.68 -11.19
#